data_AF-A0A5M7BEH6-F1
#
_entry.id   AF-A0A5M7BEH6-F1
#
_cell.length_a   1.000
_cell.length_b   1.000
_cell.length_c   1.000
_cell.angle_alpha   90.00
_cell.angle_beta   90.00
_cell.angle_gamma   90.00
#
_symmetry.space_group_name_H-M   'P 1'
#
loop_
_entity.id
_entity.type
_entity.pdbx_description
1 polymer ?
#
loop_
_entity_poly.entity_id
_entity_poly.type
_entity_poly.pdbx_seq_one_letter_code
_entity_poly.pdbx_strand_id
1 'polypeptide(L)'
;MKNLTKILLLAMLVAFASCQNETVTEDASALSEEEVVLNELEMENEILVSDGEEDETFVLNNDLTADMPAQDLSFSLASKSYSGGSSSCEPDIEGFELNLPETVTVNTKFAACSDTGGAFISIDIAEGDLASLDNNGYCADLEGTISIPATYTYDVYSSYEDLSGLEQSAGVPLFENAHDFDKINWLLNQDIIGTESPLGGTYTFGHIQWAIWQIIEGEGNNCTNDCDYLSCDPINQWDNDKTYNESLGLELVSAAEAGEGFIPQCGQQIAIVLASTTSQSLIITREVPEKEDVCSDCDGEVTELELEFDWGCAKKIDIVQRNENTCYGKRIYCNRSVQPGETISISGANHDGTFGKYIYIYINNCYYTKIATDCDVNIGPGYEKGVFNVISGASSNGGELCEYVKPEPKCYRHWSCKYYSKCRYYSHHH
;
A
#
# COMPACT_ATOMS: atom_id res chain seq x y z
N MET A 1 34.60 73.18 -58.02
CA MET A 1 33.14 73.22 -57.79
C MET A 1 32.91 73.34 -56.29
N LYS A 2 32.26 74.44 -55.90
CA LYS A 2 31.72 74.90 -54.60
C LYS A 2 31.46 73.81 -53.53
N ASN A 3 31.50 74.03 -52.22
CA ASN A 3 32.05 75.03 -51.30
C ASN A 3 31.48 74.65 -49.90
N LEU A 4 32.23 74.90 -48.81
CA LEU A 4 31.74 75.24 -47.44
C LEU A 4 31.06 74.13 -46.59
N THR A 5 31.12 74.00 -45.25
CA THR A 5 31.93 74.49 -44.09
C THR A 5 31.27 73.95 -42.79
N LYS A 6 32.05 73.82 -41.69
CA LYS A 6 31.69 74.01 -40.24
C LYS A 6 30.71 72.99 -39.59
N ILE A 7 31.06 72.24 -38.54
CA ILE A 7 31.37 72.57 -37.12
C ILE A 7 30.12 72.96 -36.27
N LEU A 8 29.94 72.25 -35.13
CA LEU A 8 29.25 72.55 -33.83
C LEU A 8 27.88 71.93 -33.49
N LEU A 9 27.85 71.34 -32.27
CA LEU A 9 26.82 71.29 -31.19
C LEU A 9 25.47 70.58 -31.47
N LEU A 10 25.04 69.54 -30.72
CA LEU A 10 24.66 69.41 -29.28
C LEU A 10 23.15 69.62 -29.03
N ALA A 11 22.61 68.83 -28.08
CA ALA A 11 21.26 68.80 -27.47
C ALA A 11 20.30 67.75 -28.05
N MET A 12 20.02 66.63 -27.35
CA MET A 12 19.13 66.43 -26.18
C MET A 12 17.63 66.59 -26.48
N LEU A 13 16.93 65.46 -26.29
CA LEU A 13 15.62 65.28 -25.64
C LEU A 13 14.38 66.01 -26.20
N VAL A 14 13.37 65.25 -26.61
CA VAL A 14 12.10 64.97 -25.86
C VAL A 14 11.08 64.35 -26.83
N ALA A 15 10.36 63.37 -26.29
CA ALA A 15 9.27 62.57 -26.85
C ALA A 15 8.17 63.34 -27.61
N PHE A 16 7.51 62.69 -28.58
CA PHE A 16 6.14 62.16 -28.41
C PHE A 16 5.59 61.57 -29.74
N ALA A 17 5.08 60.35 -29.62
CA ALA A 17 3.86 59.81 -30.19
C ALA A 17 3.68 59.55 -31.72
N SER A 18 3.28 58.30 -31.96
CA SER A 18 2.17 57.86 -32.83
C SER A 18 2.53 57.36 -34.23
N CYS A 19 2.46 56.04 -34.41
CA CYS A 19 1.31 55.30 -34.98
C CYS A 19 1.64 53.80 -34.85
N GLN A 20 0.99 53.07 -33.94
CA GLN A 20 -0.20 52.24 -34.19
C GLN A 20 0.01 51.23 -35.34
N ASN A 21 0.20 49.94 -35.01
CA ASN A 21 -0.82 48.90 -34.76
C ASN A 21 -1.40 48.41 -36.10
N GLU A 22 -1.21 47.15 -36.50
CA GLU A 22 -2.03 45.96 -36.18
C GLU A 22 -1.43 44.79 -37.04
N THR A 23 -1.46 43.49 -36.75
CA THR A 23 -2.36 42.59 -35.98
C THR A 23 -1.62 41.25 -35.71
N VAL A 24 -1.53 40.75 -34.47
CA VAL A 24 -2.36 39.75 -33.73
C VAL A 24 -1.95 38.28 -33.91
N THR A 25 -1.45 37.68 -32.82
CA THR A 25 -1.96 36.48 -32.09
C THR A 25 -0.95 36.21 -30.94
N GLU A 26 -1.19 36.66 -29.69
CA GLU A 26 -1.82 35.89 -28.56
C GLU A 26 -1.20 34.49 -28.44
N ASP A 27 -0.46 34.08 -27.41
CA ASP A 27 -0.47 34.44 -25.98
C ASP A 27 0.94 34.53 -25.39
N ALA A 28 1.25 35.66 -24.75
CA ALA A 28 2.28 35.73 -23.72
C ALA A 28 1.79 36.78 -22.73
N SER A 29 1.41 36.34 -21.53
CA SER A 29 1.10 37.20 -20.40
C SER A 29 2.35 38.01 -20.04
N ALA A 30 2.50 39.17 -20.66
CA ALA A 30 3.45 40.17 -20.24
C ALA A 30 2.93 40.75 -18.92
N LEU A 31 3.54 40.33 -17.81
CA LEU A 31 3.35 40.92 -16.49
C LEU A 31 3.58 42.44 -16.61
N SER A 32 2.67 43.22 -16.04
CA SER A 32 2.75 44.68 -16.09
C SER A 32 3.96 45.18 -15.31
N GLU A 33 4.53 46.34 -15.67
CA GLU A 33 5.65 46.95 -14.92
C GLU A 33 5.30 47.20 -13.43
N GLU A 34 4.01 47.32 -13.08
CA GLU A 34 3.52 47.38 -11.70
C GLU A 34 3.60 46.03 -10.96
N GLU A 35 3.42 44.91 -11.66
CA GLU A 35 3.44 43.55 -11.10
C GLU A 35 4.88 43.04 -10.87
N VAL A 36 5.83 43.48 -11.70
CA VAL A 36 7.27 43.26 -11.47
C VAL A 36 7.75 44.03 -10.24
N VAL A 37 7.28 45.26 -10.05
CA VAL A 37 7.64 46.09 -8.88
C VAL A 37 6.96 45.57 -7.61
N LEU A 38 5.74 45.03 -7.68
CA LEU A 38 5.09 44.34 -6.56
C LEU A 38 5.81 43.04 -6.17
N ASN A 39 6.26 42.24 -7.14
CA ASN A 39 7.07 41.05 -6.87
C ASN A 39 8.45 41.39 -6.27
N GLU A 40 9.11 42.47 -6.72
CA GLU A 40 10.36 42.94 -6.10
C GLU A 40 10.15 43.53 -4.69
N LEU A 41 9.00 44.17 -4.42
CA LEU A 41 8.68 44.76 -3.11
C LEU A 41 8.17 43.74 -2.08
N GLU A 42 7.60 42.61 -2.51
CA GLU A 42 7.25 41.50 -1.60
C GLU A 42 8.46 40.64 -1.22
N MET A 43 9.58 40.74 -1.93
CA MET A 43 10.84 40.04 -1.59
C MET A 43 11.51 40.57 -0.30
N GLU A 44 11.23 41.80 0.15
CA GLU A 44 11.97 42.42 1.27
C GLU A 44 11.45 42.08 2.67
N ASN A 45 10.28 41.44 2.83
CA ASN A 45 9.65 41.24 4.15
C ASN A 45 9.50 39.79 4.62
N GLU A 46 9.84 38.78 3.81
CA GLU A 46 9.90 37.38 4.26
C GLU A 46 11.35 36.99 4.54
N ILE A 47 11.67 36.75 5.82
CA ILE A 47 13.00 36.26 6.22
C ILE A 47 13.12 34.81 5.75
N LEU A 48 13.82 34.61 4.63
CA LEU A 48 14.31 33.29 4.23
C LEU A 48 15.33 32.83 5.28
N VAL A 49 14.92 31.91 6.15
CA VAL A 49 15.81 31.27 7.12
C VAL A 49 16.39 30.02 6.45
N SER A 50 17.65 30.11 6.03
CA SER A 50 18.46 28.95 5.62
C SER A 50 18.62 27.98 6.79
N ASP A 51 18.78 26.68 6.50
CA ASP A 51 19.11 25.68 7.50
C ASP A 51 20.48 25.90 8.18
N GLY A 52 21.32 26.77 7.61
CA GLY A 52 22.66 27.09 8.12
C GLY A 52 23.67 25.96 7.93
N GLU A 53 23.35 24.94 7.14
CA GLU A 53 24.22 23.77 6.86
C GLU A 53 24.98 23.92 5.54
N GLU A 54 25.40 25.15 5.21
CA GLU A 54 26.16 25.44 3.99
C GLU A 54 27.42 24.55 3.89
N ASP A 55 27.62 23.97 2.71
CA ASP A 55 28.82 23.18 2.43
C ASP A 55 29.91 24.10 1.88
N GLU A 56 30.86 24.49 2.74
CA GLU A 56 31.98 25.39 2.40
C GLU A 56 32.83 24.88 1.23
N THR A 57 32.76 23.59 0.89
CA THR A 57 33.52 23.00 -0.21
C THR A 57 32.79 23.03 -1.55
N PHE A 58 31.51 23.41 -1.58
CA PHE A 58 30.69 23.44 -2.78
C PHE A 58 30.81 24.78 -3.51
N VAL A 59 31.06 24.73 -4.82
CA VAL A 59 31.21 25.91 -5.69
C VAL A 59 30.19 25.86 -6.82
N LEU A 60 29.29 26.84 -6.88
CA LEU A 60 28.34 26.96 -7.99
C LEU A 60 29.07 27.44 -9.25
N ASN A 61 28.91 26.72 -10.38
CA ASN A 61 29.45 27.18 -11.67
C ASN A 61 28.68 28.43 -12.15
N ASN A 62 29.38 29.54 -12.36
CA ASN A 62 28.79 30.85 -12.68
C ASN A 62 28.26 31.03 -14.13
N ASP A 63 28.07 29.97 -14.91
CA ASP A 63 27.65 30.08 -16.33
C ASP A 63 26.21 29.56 -16.52
N LEU A 64 25.23 30.44 -16.26
CA LEU A 64 23.84 30.06 -15.96
C LEU A 64 22.79 31.10 -16.42
N THR A 65 22.75 31.44 -17.71
CA THR A 65 21.80 32.44 -18.26
C THR A 65 20.63 31.85 -19.08
N ALA A 66 20.42 30.53 -19.08
CA ALA A 66 19.35 29.90 -19.87
C ALA A 66 18.40 29.10 -18.98
N ASP A 67 17.09 29.33 -19.17
CA ASP A 67 16.04 28.53 -18.54
C ASP A 67 16.10 27.10 -19.05
N MET A 68 15.99 26.12 -18.15
CA MET A 68 15.89 24.71 -18.50
C MET A 68 14.42 24.32 -18.66
N PRO A 69 14.04 23.57 -19.72
CA PRO A 69 12.68 23.04 -19.86
C PRO A 69 12.39 21.99 -18.79
N ALA A 70 11.12 21.85 -18.40
CA ALA A 70 10.69 20.83 -17.44
C ALA A 70 11.12 19.45 -17.91
N GLN A 71 11.79 18.72 -17.01
CA GLN A 71 11.94 17.29 -17.22
C GLN A 71 10.59 16.69 -16.89
N ASP A 72 9.89 16.30 -17.95
CA ASP A 72 8.70 15.47 -17.82
C ASP A 72 9.23 14.08 -17.47
N LEU A 73 9.40 13.82 -16.17
CA LEU A 73 9.68 12.48 -15.70
C LEU A 73 8.36 11.74 -15.79
N SER A 74 8.21 10.91 -16.82
CA SER A 74 7.21 9.86 -16.74
C SER A 74 7.71 8.88 -15.71
N PHE A 75 7.43 9.13 -14.43
CA PHE A 75 7.32 8.05 -13.48
C PHE A 75 6.34 7.09 -14.14
N SER A 76 6.83 5.90 -14.43
CA SER A 76 5.94 4.80 -14.71
C SER A 76 5.15 4.58 -13.43
N LEU A 77 4.06 5.34 -13.25
CA LEU A 77 2.84 4.90 -12.57
C LEU A 77 2.24 3.74 -13.38
N ALA A 78 3.06 2.79 -13.79
CA ALA A 78 2.63 1.43 -13.77
C ALA A 78 2.68 1.06 -12.27
N SER A 79 1.67 1.39 -11.47
CA SER A 79 0.42 0.61 -11.51
C SER A 79 0.46 -0.35 -12.70
N LYS A 80 1.30 -1.38 -12.56
CA LYS A 80 1.38 -2.49 -13.50
C LYS A 80 0.01 -3.17 -13.45
N SER A 81 -0.95 -2.56 -14.12
CA SER A 81 -2.15 -3.17 -14.64
C SER A 81 -1.68 -4.12 -15.73
N TYR A 82 -1.08 -5.23 -15.30
CA TYR A 82 -0.83 -6.38 -16.13
C TYR A 82 -2.17 -7.05 -16.39
N SER A 83 -2.94 -6.51 -17.33
CA SER A 83 -3.84 -7.35 -18.12
C SER A 83 -2.96 -8.08 -19.13
N GLY A 84 -2.45 -9.23 -18.74
CA GLY A 84 -1.58 -10.04 -19.61
C GLY A 84 -0.85 -11.12 -18.85
N GLY A 85 -1.60 -12.16 -18.46
CA GLY A 85 -1.17 -13.52 -18.12
C GLY A 85 0.27 -13.73 -17.63
N SER A 86 0.37 -14.17 -16.37
CA SER A 86 1.58 -14.63 -15.68
C SER A 86 2.40 -13.55 -14.96
N SER A 87 1.78 -12.78 -14.07
CA SER A 87 2.48 -12.29 -12.87
C SER A 87 2.42 -13.41 -11.82
N SER A 88 3.58 -13.91 -11.38
CA SER A 88 3.62 -14.79 -10.21
C SER A 88 3.34 -13.92 -9.00
N CYS A 89 2.09 -13.82 -8.59
CA CYS A 89 1.77 -13.27 -7.29
C CYS A 89 2.39 -14.20 -6.22
N GLU A 90 3.05 -13.66 -5.21
CA GLU A 90 3.53 -14.43 -4.06
C GLU A 90 2.42 -14.43 -3.00
N PRO A 91 1.90 -15.58 -2.55
CA PRO A 91 0.85 -15.60 -1.53
C PRO A 91 1.40 -15.23 -0.15
N ASP A 92 0.70 -14.36 0.58
CA ASP A 92 1.10 -13.94 1.93
C ASP A 92 0.36 -14.68 3.04
N ILE A 93 0.67 -15.97 3.19
CA ILE A 93 0.03 -16.80 4.22
C ILE A 93 0.46 -16.37 5.63
N GLU A 94 1.74 -16.04 5.81
CA GLU A 94 2.27 -15.60 7.11
C GLU A 94 1.74 -14.23 7.52
N GLY A 95 1.69 -13.26 6.59
CA GLY A 95 1.07 -11.96 6.85
C GLY A 95 -0.44 -12.08 7.08
N PHE A 96 -1.13 -12.97 6.37
CA PHE A 96 -2.54 -13.26 6.62
C PHE A 96 -2.76 -13.77 8.05
N GLU A 97 -1.98 -14.75 8.50
CA GLU A 97 -2.03 -15.29 9.87
C GLU A 97 -1.81 -14.21 10.93
N LEU A 98 -0.80 -13.37 10.77
CA LEU A 98 -0.47 -12.31 11.72
C LEU A 98 -1.56 -11.24 11.84
N ASN A 99 -2.40 -11.09 10.81
CA ASN A 99 -3.50 -10.12 10.78
C ASN A 99 -4.84 -10.72 11.26
N LEU A 100 -4.90 -12.01 11.56
CA LEU A 100 -6.11 -12.57 12.16
C LEU A 100 -6.30 -12.02 13.59
N PRO A 101 -7.51 -11.57 13.96
CA PRO A 101 -7.78 -11.16 15.32
C PRO A 101 -7.79 -12.38 16.24
N GLU A 102 -7.36 -12.27 17.50
CA GLU A 102 -7.39 -13.42 18.44
C GLU A 102 -8.81 -13.98 18.63
N THR A 103 -9.82 -13.12 18.62
CA THR A 103 -11.23 -13.50 18.79
C THR A 103 -12.14 -12.68 17.88
N VAL A 104 -13.30 -13.24 17.53
CA VAL A 104 -14.30 -12.55 16.71
C VAL A 104 -15.71 -12.79 17.22
N THR A 105 -16.59 -11.79 17.06
CA THR A 105 -18.02 -11.92 17.34
C THR A 105 -18.78 -12.16 16.04
N VAL A 106 -19.58 -13.23 16.04
CA VAL A 106 -20.27 -13.75 14.86
C VAL A 106 -21.77 -13.78 15.11
N ASN A 107 -22.56 -13.28 14.15
CA ASN A 107 -24.01 -13.46 14.14
C ASN A 107 -24.40 -14.50 13.08
N THR A 108 -25.05 -15.57 13.52
CA THR A 108 -25.45 -16.67 12.64
C THR A 108 -26.80 -16.40 11.97
N LYS A 109 -26.96 -16.86 10.73
CA LYS A 109 -28.17 -16.79 9.93
C LYS A 109 -28.42 -18.12 9.20
N PHE A 110 -29.66 -18.31 8.77
CA PHE A 110 -29.96 -19.36 7.79
C PHE A 110 -29.21 -19.05 6.50
N ALA A 111 -28.45 -20.02 6.00
CA ALA A 111 -27.78 -19.89 4.72
C ALA A 111 -28.81 -19.81 3.58
N ALA A 112 -28.58 -18.88 2.65
CA ALA A 112 -29.23 -18.97 1.35
C ALA A 112 -28.62 -20.17 0.60
N CYS A 113 -29.45 -20.97 -0.05
CA CYS A 113 -28.98 -22.14 -0.77
C CYS A 113 -29.72 -22.29 -2.11
N SER A 114 -29.05 -22.93 -3.07
CA SER A 114 -29.53 -23.17 -4.43
C SER A 114 -28.89 -24.44 -5.01
N ASP A 115 -29.32 -24.86 -6.20
CA ASP A 115 -28.74 -26.04 -6.87
C ASP A 115 -27.24 -25.86 -7.21
N THR A 116 -26.75 -24.63 -7.22
CA THR A 116 -25.36 -24.29 -7.58
C THR A 116 -24.62 -23.55 -6.46
N GLY A 117 -25.15 -23.55 -5.23
CA GLY A 117 -24.53 -22.83 -4.13
C GLY A 117 -25.20 -23.06 -2.78
N GLY A 118 -24.52 -22.63 -1.72
CA GLY A 118 -25.01 -22.75 -0.35
C GLY A 118 -23.89 -23.12 0.61
N ALA A 119 -24.24 -23.18 1.88
CA ALA A 119 -23.35 -23.53 2.97
C ALA A 119 -24.18 -24.09 4.14
N PHE A 120 -23.51 -24.66 5.13
CA PHE A 120 -24.16 -25.15 6.34
C PHE A 120 -24.83 -24.01 7.11
N ILE A 121 -24.16 -22.86 7.17
CA ILE A 121 -24.64 -21.67 7.85
C ILE A 121 -24.19 -20.41 7.12
N SER A 122 -24.90 -19.30 7.30
CA SER A 122 -24.43 -17.99 6.88
C SER A 122 -24.10 -17.15 8.10
N ILE A 123 -23.03 -16.35 8.05
CA ILE A 123 -22.58 -15.57 9.18
C ILE A 123 -22.26 -14.12 8.82
N ASP A 124 -22.54 -13.22 9.77
CA ASP A 124 -22.11 -11.83 9.74
C ASP A 124 -21.04 -11.57 10.80
N ILE A 125 -19.99 -10.89 10.38
CA ILE A 125 -18.97 -10.29 11.25
C ILE A 125 -19.05 -8.78 11.01
N ALA A 126 -19.38 -8.03 12.05
CA ALA A 126 -19.72 -6.61 11.89
C ALA A 126 -18.50 -5.68 11.78
N GLU A 127 -17.40 -6.03 12.43
CA GLU A 127 -16.24 -5.16 12.64
C GLU A 127 -14.93 -5.96 12.59
N GLY A 128 -13.81 -5.26 12.34
CA GLY A 128 -12.46 -5.83 12.25
C GLY A 128 -12.10 -6.34 10.86
N ASP A 129 -10.90 -6.93 10.75
CA ASP A 129 -10.33 -7.37 9.46
C ASP A 129 -11.10 -8.54 8.82
N LEU A 130 -11.90 -9.24 9.63
CA LEU A 130 -12.81 -10.29 9.16
C LEU A 130 -14.23 -9.79 8.87
N ALA A 131 -14.50 -8.48 8.98
CA ALA A 131 -15.83 -7.91 8.76
C ALA A 131 -16.37 -8.25 7.37
N SER A 132 -17.53 -8.87 7.34
CA SER A 132 -18.24 -9.21 6.11
C SER A 132 -19.64 -9.71 6.45
N LEU A 133 -20.55 -9.56 5.50
CA LEU A 133 -21.94 -9.98 5.59
C LEU A 133 -22.19 -11.24 4.77
N ASP A 134 -23.10 -12.07 5.25
CA ASP A 134 -23.59 -13.27 4.56
C ASP A 134 -22.47 -14.25 4.16
N ASN A 135 -21.39 -14.34 4.95
CA ASN A 135 -20.31 -15.29 4.67
C ASN A 135 -20.80 -16.73 4.79
N ASN A 136 -20.39 -17.58 3.87
CA ASN A 136 -20.60 -19.01 3.96
C ASN A 136 -19.76 -19.59 5.11
N GLY A 137 -20.41 -20.35 5.98
CA GLY A 137 -19.78 -21.10 7.05
C GLY A 137 -20.05 -22.59 6.92
N TYR A 138 -19.03 -23.38 7.25
CA TYR A 138 -19.09 -24.83 7.35
C TYR A 138 -18.93 -25.23 8.81
N CYS A 139 -19.61 -26.29 9.21
CA CYS A 139 -19.45 -26.93 10.50
C CYS A 139 -18.10 -27.64 10.56
N ALA A 140 -17.34 -27.41 11.64
CA ALA A 140 -15.98 -27.94 11.80
C ALA A 140 -15.87 -29.04 12.86
N ASP A 141 -16.94 -29.39 13.55
CA ASP A 141 -16.97 -30.33 14.69
C ASP A 141 -18.33 -31.05 14.69
N LEU A 142 -18.42 -32.30 15.14
CA LEU A 142 -19.67 -33.07 15.17
C LEU A 142 -20.40 -32.96 16.51
N GLU A 143 -19.70 -32.58 17.56
CA GLU A 143 -20.17 -32.60 18.95
C GLU A 143 -20.76 -31.25 19.40
N GLY A 144 -20.42 -30.19 18.67
CA GLY A 144 -20.91 -28.84 18.88
C GLY A 144 -22.43 -28.67 18.69
N THR A 145 -22.97 -27.58 19.25
CA THR A 145 -24.35 -27.17 19.00
C THR A 145 -24.41 -25.70 18.61
N ILE A 146 -25.32 -25.37 17.69
CA ILE A 146 -25.54 -24.01 17.21
C ILE A 146 -27.03 -23.69 17.16
N SER A 147 -27.38 -22.46 17.52
CA SER A 147 -28.72 -21.91 17.38
C SER A 147 -28.71 -20.86 16.30
N ILE A 148 -29.76 -20.83 15.46
CA ILE A 148 -29.87 -19.90 14.34
C ILE A 148 -31.24 -19.20 14.44
N PRO A 149 -31.30 -17.86 14.50
CA PRO A 149 -30.18 -16.92 14.64
C PRO A 149 -29.72 -16.79 16.11
N ALA A 150 -28.41 -16.69 16.33
CA ALA A 150 -27.79 -16.32 17.60
C ALA A 150 -26.44 -15.63 17.37
N THR A 151 -25.84 -15.14 18.47
CA THR A 151 -24.53 -14.47 18.47
C THR A 151 -23.56 -15.28 19.31
N TYR A 152 -22.35 -15.47 18.79
CA TYR A 152 -21.28 -16.23 19.43
C TYR A 152 -19.96 -15.46 19.37
N THR A 153 -19.04 -15.83 20.26
CA THR A 153 -17.65 -15.39 20.23
C THR A 153 -16.77 -16.61 20.04
N TYR A 154 -15.84 -16.50 19.10
CA TYR A 154 -14.93 -17.57 18.71
C TYR A 154 -13.48 -17.14 18.90
N ASP A 155 -12.63 -18.10 19.25
CA ASP A 155 -11.19 -17.99 19.06
C ASP A 155 -10.91 -18.24 17.58
N VAL A 156 -10.01 -17.46 16.98
CA VAL A 156 -9.78 -17.47 15.53
C VAL A 156 -8.39 -18.02 15.24
N TYR A 157 -8.32 -18.93 14.29
CA TYR A 157 -7.08 -19.54 13.82
C TYR A 157 -7.07 -19.62 12.29
N SER A 158 -5.89 -19.53 11.70
CA SER A 158 -5.67 -19.99 10.33
C SER A 158 -5.68 -21.52 10.29
N SER A 159 -6.13 -22.07 9.17
CA SER A 159 -6.01 -23.50 8.87
C SER A 159 -4.56 -24.00 8.70
N TYR A 160 -3.59 -23.09 8.63
CA TYR A 160 -2.15 -23.40 8.55
C TYR A 160 -1.42 -23.30 9.90
N GLU A 161 -2.11 -22.90 10.96
CA GLU A 161 -1.58 -22.97 12.33
C GLU A 161 -1.58 -24.41 12.87
N ASP A 162 -0.86 -24.64 13.98
CA ASP A 162 -0.91 -25.93 14.68
C ASP A 162 -2.20 -26.06 15.51
N LEU A 163 -3.22 -26.66 14.90
CA LEU A 163 -4.52 -26.90 15.52
C LEU A 163 -4.56 -28.17 16.39
N SER A 164 -3.50 -28.99 16.41
CA SER A 164 -3.48 -30.29 17.11
C SER A 164 -3.52 -30.17 18.64
N GLY A 165 -3.18 -29.00 19.16
CA GLY A 165 -3.23 -28.68 20.60
C GLY A 165 -4.59 -28.18 21.08
N LEU A 166 -5.55 -27.96 20.19
CA LEU A 166 -6.89 -27.51 20.57
C LEU A 166 -7.67 -28.70 21.15
N GLU A 167 -8.25 -28.50 22.33
CA GLU A 167 -9.01 -29.52 23.05
C GLU A 167 -10.42 -29.02 23.35
N GLN A 168 -11.44 -29.83 23.01
CA GLN A 168 -12.81 -29.56 23.44
C GLN A 168 -12.96 -29.73 24.95
N SER A 169 -12.29 -30.74 25.50
CA SER A 169 -12.16 -31.00 26.93
C SER A 169 -10.84 -31.70 27.20
N ALA A 170 -10.40 -31.74 28.47
CA ALA A 170 -9.07 -32.25 28.81
C ALA A 170 -8.78 -33.64 28.20
N GLY A 171 -7.83 -33.68 27.26
CA GLY A 171 -7.42 -34.90 26.54
C GLY A 171 -8.38 -35.38 25.45
N VAL A 172 -9.35 -34.57 25.05
CA VAL A 172 -10.24 -34.79 23.89
C VAL A 172 -9.92 -33.70 22.88
N PRO A 173 -9.31 -34.04 21.72
CA PRO A 173 -8.97 -33.06 20.71
C PRO A 173 -10.24 -32.36 20.22
N LEU A 174 -10.10 -31.10 19.78
CA LEU A 174 -11.19 -30.40 19.12
C LEU A 174 -11.41 -30.90 17.70
N PHE A 175 -10.34 -31.38 17.05
CA PHE A 175 -10.36 -31.99 15.71
C PHE A 175 -9.49 -33.25 15.74
N GLU A 176 -10.03 -34.41 15.39
CA GLU A 176 -9.33 -35.69 15.44
C GLU A 176 -8.14 -35.76 14.46
N ASN A 177 -8.30 -35.17 13.26
CA ASN A 177 -7.28 -35.08 12.22
C ASN A 177 -6.91 -33.62 11.91
N ALA A 178 -6.50 -32.88 12.93
CA ALA A 178 -6.11 -31.46 12.81
C ALA A 178 -5.01 -31.14 11.75
N HIS A 179 -4.32 -32.15 11.22
CA HIS A 179 -3.28 -32.01 10.20
C HIS A 179 -3.81 -32.07 8.76
N ASP A 180 -5.08 -32.45 8.55
CA ASP A 180 -5.70 -32.60 7.22
C ASP A 180 -6.46 -31.34 6.74
N PHE A 181 -6.22 -30.18 7.37
CA PHE A 181 -6.86 -28.92 6.98
C PHE A 181 -6.40 -28.40 5.60
N ASP A 182 -5.23 -28.82 5.13
CA ASP A 182 -4.76 -28.61 3.76
C ASP A 182 -5.69 -29.25 2.71
N LYS A 183 -6.21 -30.44 2.99
CA LYS A 183 -7.20 -31.13 2.15
C LYS A 183 -8.53 -30.38 2.12
N ILE A 184 -8.94 -29.77 3.23
CA ILE A 184 -10.12 -28.88 3.25
C ILE A 184 -9.88 -27.64 2.39
N ASN A 185 -8.73 -26.98 2.55
CA ASN A 185 -8.36 -25.83 1.73
C ASN A 185 -8.39 -26.18 0.24
N TRP A 186 -7.84 -27.33 -0.14
CA TRP A 186 -7.89 -27.80 -1.52
C TRP A 186 -9.34 -28.00 -1.99
N LEU A 187 -10.17 -28.71 -1.20
CA LEU A 187 -11.55 -29.04 -1.54
C LEU A 187 -12.41 -27.79 -1.79
N LEU A 188 -12.26 -26.77 -0.93
CA LEU A 188 -12.99 -25.51 -1.03
C LEU A 188 -12.58 -24.65 -2.24
N ASN A 189 -11.49 -24.99 -2.92
CA ASN A 189 -10.97 -24.29 -4.11
C ASN A 189 -11.33 -24.97 -5.45
N GLN A 190 -12.16 -26.02 -5.47
CA GLN A 190 -12.42 -26.81 -6.68
C GLN A 190 -13.71 -26.47 -7.45
N ASP A 191 -14.49 -25.46 -7.05
CA ASP A 191 -15.78 -25.09 -7.68
C ASP A 191 -16.73 -26.30 -7.90
N ILE A 192 -16.84 -27.18 -6.90
CA ILE A 192 -17.52 -28.49 -7.02
C ILE A 192 -19.05 -28.39 -7.03
N ILE A 193 -19.65 -27.43 -6.34
CA ILE A 193 -21.11 -27.38 -6.15
C ILE A 193 -21.82 -27.22 -7.51
N GLY A 194 -22.80 -28.08 -7.78
CA GLY A 194 -23.56 -28.10 -9.03
C GLY A 194 -22.89 -28.89 -10.17
N THR A 195 -21.67 -29.42 -9.96
CA THR A 195 -21.01 -30.30 -10.95
C THR A 195 -21.52 -31.74 -10.85
N GLU A 196 -21.43 -32.50 -11.95
CA GLU A 196 -21.91 -33.89 -12.01
C GLU A 196 -20.96 -34.86 -11.29
N SER A 197 -21.53 -35.77 -10.48
CA SER A 197 -20.78 -36.87 -9.88
C SER A 197 -20.61 -38.03 -10.88
N PRO A 198 -19.47 -38.76 -10.87
CA PRO A 198 -19.29 -40.00 -11.61
C PRO A 198 -20.33 -41.10 -11.28
N LEU A 199 -20.90 -41.09 -10.08
CA LEU A 199 -21.99 -41.97 -9.65
C LEU A 199 -23.38 -41.49 -10.10
N GLY A 200 -23.46 -40.28 -10.67
CA GLY A 200 -24.68 -39.61 -11.11
C GLY A 200 -25.11 -38.48 -10.17
N GLY A 201 -26.08 -37.67 -10.61
CA GLY A 201 -26.54 -36.51 -9.83
C GLY A 201 -25.50 -35.39 -9.77
N THR A 202 -25.75 -34.40 -8.90
CA THR A 202 -24.90 -33.21 -8.75
C THR A 202 -24.42 -33.05 -7.32
N TYR A 203 -23.18 -32.60 -7.14
CA TYR A 203 -22.68 -32.25 -5.83
C TYR A 203 -23.39 -31.02 -5.28
N THR A 204 -23.53 -30.97 -3.96
CA THR A 204 -24.22 -29.91 -3.21
C THR A 204 -23.35 -29.47 -2.04
N PHE A 205 -23.69 -28.35 -1.40
CA PHE A 205 -22.96 -27.92 -0.19
C PHE A 205 -23.00 -28.99 0.92
N GLY A 206 -24.06 -29.79 0.99
CA GLY A 206 -24.18 -30.88 1.96
C GLY A 206 -23.14 -31.97 1.77
N HIS A 207 -22.79 -32.28 0.52
CA HIS A 207 -21.70 -33.21 0.20
C HIS A 207 -20.35 -32.67 0.66
N ILE A 208 -20.09 -31.37 0.42
CA ILE A 208 -18.85 -30.71 0.88
C ILE A 208 -18.80 -30.70 2.42
N GLN A 209 -19.88 -30.29 3.08
CA GLN A 209 -19.97 -30.27 4.53
C GLN A 209 -19.74 -31.67 5.15
N TRP A 210 -20.34 -32.70 4.56
CA TRP A 210 -20.15 -34.06 5.01
C TRP A 210 -18.70 -34.55 4.80
N ALA A 211 -18.09 -34.19 3.67
CA ALA A 211 -16.70 -34.51 3.38
C ALA A 211 -15.74 -33.82 4.35
N ILE A 212 -15.98 -32.54 4.69
CA ILE A 212 -15.22 -31.81 5.72
C ILE A 212 -15.18 -32.61 7.03
N TRP A 213 -16.34 -33.03 7.55
CA TRP A 213 -16.37 -33.84 8.78
C TRP A 213 -15.62 -35.16 8.64
N GLN A 214 -15.76 -35.88 7.51
CA GLN A 214 -14.97 -37.11 7.33
C GLN A 214 -13.46 -36.86 7.38
N ILE A 215 -13.01 -35.73 6.83
CA ILE A 215 -11.59 -35.38 6.77
C ILE A 215 -11.08 -35.09 8.18
N ILE A 216 -11.73 -34.21 8.96
CA ILE A 216 -11.19 -33.75 10.26
C ILE A 216 -11.68 -34.52 11.48
N GLU A 217 -12.85 -35.16 11.44
CA GLU A 217 -13.42 -35.95 12.54
C GLU A 217 -13.31 -37.47 12.33
N GLY A 218 -13.00 -37.90 11.11
CA GLY A 218 -12.77 -39.30 10.76
C GLY A 218 -14.03 -40.13 10.53
N GLU A 219 -13.82 -41.45 10.40
CA GLU A 219 -14.87 -42.39 10.00
C GLU A 219 -15.88 -42.67 11.12
N GLY A 220 -17.17 -42.71 10.74
CA GLY A 220 -18.21 -43.40 11.52
C GLY A 220 -19.10 -42.54 12.41
N ASN A 221 -18.88 -41.24 12.52
CA ASN A 221 -19.68 -40.37 13.40
C ASN A 221 -20.55 -39.34 12.65
N ASN A 222 -20.35 -39.11 11.35
CA ASN A 222 -21.05 -38.07 10.61
C ASN A 222 -22.56 -38.24 10.64
N CYS A 223 -23.24 -37.25 11.22
CA CYS A 223 -24.69 -37.11 11.23
C CYS A 223 -25.42 -38.45 11.52
N THR A 224 -24.95 -39.16 12.55
CA THR A 224 -25.37 -40.54 12.91
C THR A 224 -26.89 -40.68 13.10
N ASN A 225 -27.57 -39.63 13.56
CA ASN A 225 -29.01 -39.64 13.84
C ASN A 225 -29.85 -38.78 12.89
N ASP A 226 -29.28 -37.74 12.30
CA ASP A 226 -30.01 -36.71 11.55
C ASP A 226 -29.02 -35.84 10.75
N CYS A 227 -29.24 -35.69 9.45
CA CYS A 227 -28.42 -34.89 8.53
C CYS A 227 -29.23 -33.73 7.91
N ASP A 228 -30.29 -33.28 8.59
CA ASP A 228 -31.29 -32.31 8.11
C ASP A 228 -30.71 -30.97 7.62
N TYR A 229 -29.55 -30.57 8.14
CA TYR A 229 -28.86 -29.33 7.78
C TYR A 229 -27.92 -29.46 6.57
N LEU A 230 -27.88 -30.62 5.91
CA LEU A 230 -27.10 -30.86 4.69
C LEU A 230 -27.90 -30.69 3.38
N SER A 231 -29.16 -30.25 3.47
CA SER A 231 -29.99 -30.00 2.28
C SER A 231 -30.72 -28.67 2.36
N CYS A 232 -31.00 -28.10 1.19
CA CYS A 232 -31.97 -27.02 1.05
C CYS A 232 -33.39 -27.47 1.43
N ASP A 233 -34.19 -26.52 1.93
CA ASP A 233 -35.64 -26.69 2.16
C ASP A 233 -36.35 -27.38 0.97
N PRO A 234 -37.13 -28.45 1.18
CA PRO A 234 -37.41 -29.11 2.45
C PRO A 234 -36.18 -29.77 3.08
N ILE A 235 -35.95 -29.35 4.33
CA ILE A 235 -35.18 -30.04 5.37
C ILE A 235 -35.58 -31.53 5.30
N ASN A 236 -34.64 -32.44 5.50
CA ASN A 236 -34.78 -33.91 5.36
C ASN A 236 -34.62 -34.49 3.94
N GLN A 237 -34.15 -33.75 2.91
CA GLN A 237 -33.85 -34.38 1.62
C GLN A 237 -32.57 -35.22 1.66
N TRP A 238 -31.56 -34.77 2.40
CA TRP A 238 -30.30 -35.50 2.48
C TRP A 238 -30.49 -36.89 3.10
N ASP A 239 -31.34 -37.00 4.12
CA ASP A 239 -31.64 -38.26 4.80
C ASP A 239 -32.50 -39.24 3.98
N ASN A 240 -33.29 -38.74 3.03
CA ASN A 240 -34.12 -39.61 2.17
C ASN A 240 -33.26 -40.55 1.31
N ASP A 241 -32.08 -40.10 0.90
CA ASP A 241 -31.12 -40.85 0.10
C ASP A 241 -29.74 -40.88 0.79
N LYS A 242 -29.71 -41.00 2.12
CA LYS A 242 -28.50 -40.93 2.96
C LYS A 242 -27.32 -41.75 2.41
N THR A 243 -27.50 -43.04 2.16
CA THR A 243 -26.41 -43.91 1.65
C THR A 243 -25.86 -43.44 0.31
N TYR A 244 -26.71 -42.86 -0.55
CA TYR A 244 -26.26 -42.30 -1.82
C TYR A 244 -25.47 -41.01 -1.62
N ASN A 245 -25.97 -40.09 -0.79
CA ASN A 245 -25.28 -38.85 -0.49
C ASN A 245 -23.95 -39.07 0.26
N GLU A 246 -23.89 -40.05 1.16
CA GLU A 246 -22.63 -40.51 1.78
C GLU A 246 -21.64 -41.02 0.72
N SER A 247 -22.13 -41.71 -0.31
CA SER A 247 -21.27 -42.19 -1.40
C SER A 247 -20.67 -41.03 -2.20
N LEU A 248 -21.45 -39.98 -2.49
CA LEU A 248 -20.96 -38.74 -3.12
C LEU A 248 -20.00 -37.98 -2.20
N GLY A 249 -20.28 -37.93 -0.90
CA GLY A 249 -19.37 -37.37 0.09
C GLY A 249 -18.02 -38.10 0.12
N LEU A 250 -18.02 -39.43 0.06
CA LEU A 250 -16.80 -40.24 -0.02
C LEU A 250 -16.01 -40.02 -1.32
N GLU A 251 -16.67 -39.72 -2.44
CA GLU A 251 -15.95 -39.30 -3.66
C GLU A 251 -15.16 -38.01 -3.41
N LEU A 252 -15.74 -37.05 -2.69
CA LEU A 252 -15.07 -35.80 -2.34
C LEU A 252 -13.93 -36.02 -1.34
N VAL A 253 -14.11 -36.87 -0.34
CA VAL A 253 -13.03 -37.27 0.59
C VAL A 253 -11.87 -37.89 -0.18
N SER A 254 -12.16 -38.84 -1.08
CA SER A 254 -11.13 -39.48 -1.91
C SER A 254 -10.46 -38.49 -2.88
N ALA A 255 -11.18 -37.48 -3.38
CA ALA A 255 -10.61 -36.44 -4.23
C ALA A 255 -9.70 -35.50 -3.43
N ALA A 256 -10.08 -35.18 -2.18
CA ALA A 256 -9.36 -34.28 -1.29
C ALA A 256 -7.96 -34.79 -0.90
N GLU A 257 -7.67 -36.08 -1.08
CA GLU A 257 -6.31 -36.63 -0.96
C GLU A 257 -5.31 -35.98 -1.94
N ALA A 258 -5.77 -35.42 -3.06
CA ALA A 258 -4.93 -34.61 -3.94
C ALA A 258 -4.49 -33.26 -3.32
N GLY A 259 -5.12 -32.88 -2.20
CA GLY A 259 -4.84 -31.68 -1.43
C GLY A 259 -3.82 -31.86 -0.31
N GLU A 260 -3.21 -33.04 -0.14
CA GLU A 260 -2.11 -33.20 0.83
C GLU A 260 -0.94 -32.26 0.47
N GLY A 261 -0.55 -31.42 1.42
CA GLY A 261 0.43 -30.35 1.27
C GLY A 261 -0.04 -29.17 0.41
N PHE A 262 -1.34 -29.01 0.18
CA PHE A 262 -1.87 -27.88 -0.59
C PHE A 262 -1.52 -26.56 0.09
N ILE A 263 -1.11 -25.58 -0.72
CA ILE A 263 -0.86 -24.19 -0.29
C ILE A 263 -1.60 -23.29 -1.27
N PRO A 264 -2.64 -22.54 -0.83
CA PRO A 264 -3.41 -21.67 -1.70
C PRO A 264 -2.53 -20.56 -2.26
N GLN A 265 -2.71 -20.29 -3.54
CA GLN A 265 -2.10 -19.17 -4.25
C GLN A 265 -2.96 -17.91 -4.06
N CYS A 266 -2.48 -16.74 -4.47
CA CYS A 266 -3.24 -15.51 -4.29
C CYS A 266 -4.58 -15.57 -5.03
N GLY A 267 -5.62 -15.04 -4.38
CA GLY A 267 -7.00 -15.12 -4.83
C GLY A 267 -7.65 -16.51 -4.66
N GLN A 268 -6.91 -17.54 -4.26
CA GLN A 268 -7.51 -18.80 -3.80
C GLN A 268 -8.00 -18.65 -2.36
N GLN A 269 -8.91 -19.53 -1.96
CA GLN A 269 -9.50 -19.53 -0.63
C GLN A 269 -8.56 -20.17 0.39
N ILE A 270 -8.40 -19.52 1.54
CA ILE A 270 -7.82 -20.07 2.77
C ILE A 270 -8.92 -20.19 3.83
N ALA A 271 -8.96 -21.32 4.53
CA ALA A 271 -9.86 -21.55 5.64
C ALA A 271 -9.37 -20.84 6.91
N ILE A 272 -10.31 -20.18 7.58
CA ILE A 272 -10.19 -19.66 8.93
C ILE A 272 -11.07 -20.52 9.82
N VAL A 273 -10.48 -21.03 10.90
CA VAL A 273 -11.14 -21.84 11.91
C VAL A 273 -11.64 -20.93 13.03
N LEU A 274 -12.94 -20.94 13.24
CA LEU A 274 -13.63 -20.30 14.35
C LEU A 274 -13.86 -21.37 15.42
N ALA A 275 -12.91 -21.50 16.34
CA ALA A 275 -12.89 -22.53 17.35
C ALA A 275 -13.76 -22.16 18.55
N SER A 276 -14.52 -23.12 19.06
CA SER A 276 -15.28 -22.98 20.29
C SER A 276 -15.38 -24.31 21.03
N THR A 277 -15.30 -24.25 22.36
CA THR A 277 -15.52 -25.40 23.25
C THR A 277 -16.92 -25.43 23.86
N THR A 278 -17.73 -24.40 23.59
CA THR A 278 -19.07 -24.24 24.19
C THR A 278 -20.19 -24.15 23.16
N SER A 279 -19.83 -24.02 21.88
CA SER A 279 -20.73 -23.95 20.75
C SER A 279 -20.08 -24.62 19.54
N GLN A 280 -20.82 -24.76 18.46
CA GLN A 280 -20.33 -25.33 17.23
C GLN A 280 -19.12 -24.55 16.67
N SER A 281 -17.97 -25.21 16.54
CA SER A 281 -16.84 -24.70 15.77
C SER A 281 -17.18 -24.61 14.29
N LEU A 282 -16.71 -23.56 13.62
CA LEU A 282 -17.02 -23.26 12.23
C LEU A 282 -15.75 -23.04 11.40
N ILE A 283 -15.84 -23.25 10.10
CA ILE A 283 -14.85 -22.84 9.10
C ILE A 283 -15.50 -21.79 8.20
N ILE A 284 -14.80 -20.68 7.99
CA ILE A 284 -15.09 -19.71 6.92
C ILE A 284 -13.89 -19.59 6.00
N THR A 285 -14.04 -18.92 4.87
CA THR A 285 -12.93 -18.71 3.94
C THR A 285 -12.68 -17.24 3.64
N ARG A 286 -11.43 -16.91 3.37
CA ARG A 286 -11.00 -15.64 2.78
C ARG A 286 -10.10 -15.89 1.58
N GLU A 287 -10.01 -14.92 0.69
CA GLU A 287 -9.03 -14.96 -0.38
C GLU A 287 -7.63 -14.71 0.21
N VAL A 288 -6.64 -15.48 -0.27
CA VAL A 288 -5.25 -15.26 0.08
C VAL A 288 -4.77 -13.95 -0.55
N PRO A 289 -4.27 -13.00 0.26
CA PRO A 289 -3.72 -11.76 -0.26
C PRO A 289 -2.41 -12.02 -1.00
N GLU A 290 -2.10 -11.14 -1.96
CA GLU A 290 -0.76 -11.05 -2.51
C GLU A 290 0.16 -10.41 -1.46
N LYS A 291 1.37 -10.94 -1.34
CA LYS A 291 2.40 -10.42 -0.47
C LYS A 291 2.78 -9.03 -0.92
N GLU A 292 2.55 -8.07 -0.04
CA GLU A 292 3.06 -6.73 -0.24
C GLU A 292 4.59 -6.82 -0.26
N ASP A 293 5.18 -6.42 -1.39
CA ASP A 293 6.62 -6.28 -1.49
C ASP A 293 7.04 -5.26 -0.44
N VAL A 294 7.70 -5.73 0.62
CA VAL A 294 8.41 -4.87 1.57
C VAL A 294 9.43 -4.13 0.74
N CYS A 295 9.15 -2.86 0.46
CA CYS A 295 10.05 -2.00 -0.29
C CYS A 295 11.46 -2.14 0.28
N SER A 296 12.45 -2.41 -0.59
CA SER A 296 13.83 -2.42 -0.13
C SER A 296 14.22 -0.98 0.16
N ASP A 297 14.60 -0.68 1.40
CA ASP A 297 15.18 0.60 1.78
C ASP A 297 16.17 1.09 0.71
N CYS A 298 16.32 2.42 0.58
CA CYS A 298 17.24 3.09 -0.34
C CYS A 298 18.58 2.32 -0.42
N ASP A 299 18.84 1.66 -1.55
CA ASP A 299 20.07 0.87 -1.76
C ASP A 299 20.90 1.46 -2.91
N GLY A 300 22.20 1.61 -2.65
CA GLY A 300 23.13 2.39 -3.47
C GLY A 300 22.97 3.89 -3.24
N GLU A 301 22.61 4.65 -4.27
CA GLU A 301 22.33 6.09 -4.20
C GLU A 301 21.01 6.44 -4.89
N VAL A 302 20.40 7.56 -4.52
CA VAL A 302 19.16 8.05 -5.11
C VAL A 302 19.41 8.53 -6.55
N THR A 303 18.54 8.12 -7.48
CA THR A 303 18.60 8.47 -8.90
C THR A 303 17.51 9.46 -9.31
N GLU A 304 16.35 9.42 -8.65
CA GLU A 304 15.19 10.26 -8.99
C GLU A 304 14.48 10.72 -7.72
N LEU A 305 13.97 11.95 -7.74
CA LEU A 305 13.11 12.49 -6.69
C LEU A 305 11.99 13.33 -7.30
N GLU A 306 10.84 13.23 -6.68
CA GLU A 306 9.70 14.10 -6.90
C GLU A 306 9.38 14.84 -5.59
N LEU A 307 9.41 16.16 -5.66
CA LEU A 307 9.25 17.05 -4.51
C LEU A 307 8.00 17.90 -4.67
N GLU A 308 7.18 17.98 -3.62
CA GLU A 308 6.10 18.96 -3.52
C GLU A 308 6.62 20.23 -2.83
N PHE A 309 6.30 21.39 -3.39
CA PHE A 309 6.69 22.70 -2.85
C PHE A 309 5.57 23.33 -2.01
N ASP A 310 5.72 23.32 -0.69
CA ASP A 310 4.74 23.82 0.28
C ASP A 310 5.13 25.20 0.85
N TRP A 311 5.38 26.19 -0.02
CA TRP A 311 5.53 27.60 0.40
C TRP A 311 4.20 28.34 0.24
N GLY A 312 3.99 29.42 0.99
CA GLY A 312 2.75 30.22 0.91
C GLY A 312 2.55 31.03 -0.38
N CYS A 313 3.55 31.11 -1.27
CA CYS A 313 3.48 31.85 -2.53
C CYS A 313 4.53 31.34 -3.52
N ALA A 314 4.40 31.73 -4.78
CA ALA A 314 5.32 31.29 -5.83
C ALA A 314 6.74 31.81 -5.59
N LYS A 315 7.74 30.94 -5.75
CA LYS A 315 9.16 31.31 -5.62
C LYS A 315 9.99 30.75 -6.76
N LYS A 316 11.12 31.40 -7.04
CA LYS A 316 12.10 30.91 -8.00
C LYS A 316 12.98 29.84 -7.35
N ILE A 317 12.91 28.62 -7.85
CA ILE A 317 13.65 27.47 -7.32
C ILE A 317 14.79 27.06 -8.27
N ASP A 318 15.99 26.87 -7.71
CA ASP A 318 17.11 26.18 -8.35
C ASP A 318 17.47 24.95 -7.50
N ILE A 319 17.63 23.79 -8.13
CA ILE A 319 18.17 22.57 -7.50
C ILE A 319 19.45 22.19 -8.21
N VAL A 320 20.50 21.96 -7.41
CA VAL A 320 21.86 21.74 -7.88
C VAL A 320 22.39 20.45 -7.26
N GLN A 321 23.07 19.64 -8.06
CA GLN A 321 23.87 18.53 -7.55
C GLN A 321 25.36 18.82 -7.71
N ARG A 322 26.21 18.11 -6.98
CA ARG A 322 27.66 18.15 -7.17
C ARG A 322 28.06 17.29 -8.37
N ASN A 323 28.99 17.78 -9.20
CA ASN A 323 29.60 16.94 -10.23
C ASN A 323 30.54 15.93 -9.58
N GLU A 324 30.40 14.67 -9.99
CA GLU A 324 31.18 13.53 -9.51
C GLU A 324 32.68 13.86 -9.39
N ASN A 325 33.28 13.55 -8.25
CA ASN A 325 34.71 13.77 -7.95
C ASN A 325 35.20 15.23 -8.06
N THR A 326 34.31 16.23 -7.96
CA THR A 326 34.69 17.66 -7.99
C THR A 326 33.98 18.47 -6.89
N CYS A 327 34.40 19.72 -6.70
CA CYS A 327 33.70 20.69 -5.86
C CYS A 327 32.62 21.50 -6.61
N TYR A 328 32.45 21.28 -7.92
CA TYR A 328 31.60 22.13 -8.75
C TYR A 328 30.16 21.62 -8.82
N GLY A 329 29.20 22.54 -8.70
CA GLY A 329 27.78 22.25 -8.87
C GLY A 329 27.33 22.24 -10.33
N LYS A 330 26.31 21.43 -10.61
CA LYS A 330 25.54 21.37 -11.86
C LYS A 330 24.06 21.49 -11.53
N ARG A 331 23.35 22.43 -12.18
CA ARG A 331 21.90 22.56 -12.02
C ARG A 331 21.20 21.36 -12.66
N ILE A 332 20.27 20.79 -11.90
CA ILE A 332 19.34 19.73 -12.34
C ILE A 332 17.91 20.26 -12.44
N TYR A 333 17.61 21.37 -11.75
CA TYR A 333 16.41 22.16 -11.89
C TYR A 333 16.78 23.65 -11.86
N CYS A 334 16.25 24.48 -12.76
CA CYS A 334 16.78 25.83 -12.97
C CYS A 334 15.72 26.89 -13.29
N ASN A 335 15.76 27.98 -12.53
CA ASN A 335 15.09 29.27 -12.76
C ASN A 335 13.59 29.16 -13.04
N ARG A 336 12.89 28.36 -12.25
CA ARG A 336 11.44 28.24 -12.39
C ARG A 336 10.71 28.84 -11.22
N SER A 337 9.70 29.64 -11.53
CA SER A 337 8.69 30.05 -10.58
C SER A 337 7.79 28.84 -10.31
N VAL A 338 7.86 28.29 -9.10
CA VAL A 338 7.10 27.12 -8.66
C VAL A 338 5.98 27.60 -7.75
N GLN A 339 4.74 27.18 -8.03
CA GLN A 339 3.56 27.52 -7.25
C GLN A 339 3.44 26.65 -5.99
N PRO A 340 2.73 27.12 -4.94
CA PRO A 340 2.37 26.28 -3.79
C PRO A 340 1.65 24.99 -4.23
N GLY A 341 2.09 23.84 -3.73
CA GLY A 341 1.58 22.51 -4.08
C GLY A 341 2.01 22.00 -5.46
N GLU A 342 2.87 22.72 -6.18
CA GLU A 342 3.41 22.25 -7.45
C GLU A 342 4.52 21.22 -7.22
N THR A 343 4.57 20.24 -8.11
CA THR A 343 5.52 19.15 -8.08
C THR A 343 6.75 19.42 -8.93
N ILE A 344 7.92 19.15 -8.37
CA ILE A 344 9.23 19.28 -9.02
C ILE A 344 9.83 17.89 -9.19
N SER A 345 9.98 17.44 -10.43
CA SER A 345 10.64 16.18 -10.76
C SER A 345 12.10 16.43 -11.18
N ILE A 346 13.03 15.70 -10.57
CA ILE A 346 14.47 15.78 -10.84
C ILE A 346 15.10 14.40 -10.98
N SER A 347 16.13 14.30 -11.84
CA SER A 347 16.95 13.11 -11.99
C SER A 347 18.44 13.42 -11.81
N GLY A 348 19.16 12.42 -11.31
CA GLY A 348 20.59 12.49 -11.10
C GLY A 348 21.35 12.65 -12.42
N ALA A 349 22.36 13.49 -12.39
CA ALA A 349 23.13 13.86 -13.58
C ALA A 349 24.58 13.37 -13.57
N ASN A 350 24.92 12.46 -12.64
CA ASN A 350 26.18 11.70 -12.65
C ASN A 350 26.17 10.65 -13.77
N HIS A 351 27.32 10.03 -14.03
CA HIS A 351 27.45 9.04 -15.11
C HIS A 351 26.58 7.79 -14.90
N ASP A 352 26.38 7.39 -13.64
CA ASP A 352 25.51 6.29 -13.20
C ASP A 352 24.05 6.72 -13.00
N GLY A 353 23.71 7.99 -13.25
CA GLY A 353 22.36 8.53 -13.07
C GLY A 353 22.02 8.91 -11.63
N THR A 354 22.96 8.91 -10.70
CA THR A 354 22.72 9.27 -9.29
C THR A 354 22.88 10.78 -9.04
N PHE A 355 22.37 11.24 -7.89
CA PHE A 355 22.63 12.59 -7.37
C PHE A 355 23.99 12.72 -6.66
N GLY A 356 24.59 11.58 -6.25
CA GLY A 356 25.68 11.55 -5.27
C GLY A 356 25.16 11.85 -3.86
N LYS A 357 25.96 12.56 -3.07
CA LYS A 357 25.71 12.71 -1.63
C LYS A 357 24.55 13.63 -1.25
N TYR A 358 24.42 14.76 -1.94
CA TYR A 358 23.42 15.78 -1.63
C TYR A 358 22.90 16.44 -2.90
N ILE A 359 21.63 16.81 -2.86
CA ILE A 359 21.09 17.90 -3.67
C ILE A 359 21.02 19.18 -2.83
N TYR A 360 21.28 20.31 -3.45
CA TYR A 360 21.32 21.64 -2.84
C TYR A 360 20.20 22.48 -3.44
N ILE A 361 19.37 23.09 -2.60
CA ILE A 361 18.19 23.84 -2.99
C ILE A 361 18.41 25.32 -2.70
N TYR A 362 18.09 26.15 -3.69
CA TYR A 362 18.15 27.60 -3.61
C TYR A 362 16.76 28.19 -3.91
N ILE A 363 16.36 29.18 -3.12
CA ILE A 363 15.12 29.93 -3.28
C ILE A 363 15.50 31.39 -3.56
N ASN A 364 15.01 31.94 -4.68
CA ASN A 364 15.34 33.29 -5.15
C ASN A 364 16.86 33.56 -5.19
N ASN A 365 17.61 32.57 -5.67
CA ASN A 365 19.08 32.54 -5.76
C ASN A 365 19.84 32.52 -4.41
N CYS A 366 19.14 32.42 -3.29
CA CYS A 366 19.74 32.26 -1.97
C CYS A 366 19.77 30.77 -1.58
N TYR A 367 20.87 30.29 -1.01
CA TYR A 367 20.92 28.93 -0.47
C TYR A 367 19.86 28.77 0.62
N TYR A 368 19.08 27.70 0.55
CA TYR A 368 18.01 27.42 1.50
C TYR A 368 18.31 26.17 2.33
N THR A 369 18.54 25.03 1.68
CA THR A 369 18.81 23.76 2.36
C THR A 369 19.49 22.75 1.43
N LYS A 370 19.86 21.60 1.98
CA LYS A 370 20.30 20.41 1.25
C LYS A 370 19.57 19.16 1.72
N ILE A 371 19.38 18.20 0.81
CA ILE A 371 18.78 16.90 1.08
C ILE A 371 19.83 15.82 0.82
N ALA A 372 20.01 14.89 1.76
CA ALA A 372 20.91 13.76 1.62
C ALA A 372 20.31 12.73 0.65
N THR A 373 21.13 12.23 -0.27
CA THR A 373 20.73 11.33 -1.37
C THR A 373 21.64 10.10 -1.49
N ASP A 374 22.49 9.87 -0.50
CA ASP A 374 23.47 8.78 -0.40
C ASP A 374 22.91 7.50 0.25
N CYS A 375 21.60 7.44 0.51
CA CYS A 375 20.95 6.33 1.22
C CYS A 375 21.47 6.03 2.64
N ASP A 376 22.41 6.82 3.19
CA ASP A 376 22.86 6.69 4.59
C ASP A 376 21.77 7.09 5.60
N VAL A 377 20.78 7.86 5.12
CA VAL A 377 19.59 8.27 5.86
C VAL A 377 18.39 7.88 5.02
N ASN A 378 17.38 7.27 5.66
CA ASN A 378 16.13 6.94 4.99
C ASN A 378 15.54 8.21 4.37
N ILE A 379 15.27 8.13 3.08
CA ILE A 379 14.62 9.16 2.26
C ILE A 379 13.61 8.45 1.38
N GLY A 380 12.44 9.07 1.24
CA GLY A 380 11.34 8.58 0.42
C GLY A 380 10.04 9.30 0.76
N PRO A 381 8.90 8.84 0.24
CA PRO A 381 7.62 9.52 0.43
C PRO A 381 7.32 9.89 1.89
N GLY A 382 7.01 11.16 2.16
CA GLY A 382 6.79 11.69 3.51
C GLY A 382 8.03 12.26 4.21
N TYR A 383 9.21 12.23 3.56
CA TYR A 383 10.39 12.94 4.05
C TYR A 383 10.23 14.45 3.82
N GLU A 384 10.27 15.22 4.92
CA GLU A 384 10.15 16.68 4.89
C GLU A 384 11.50 17.35 5.21
N LYS A 385 11.89 18.33 4.40
CA LYS A 385 13.01 19.24 4.68
C LYS A 385 12.61 20.68 4.38
N GLY A 386 12.25 21.42 5.43
CA GLY A 386 11.75 22.80 5.28
C GLY A 386 10.40 22.79 4.59
N VAL A 387 10.30 23.46 3.45
CA VAL A 387 9.08 23.56 2.61
C VAL A 387 9.03 22.54 1.46
N PHE A 388 9.92 21.56 1.45
CA PHE A 388 9.93 20.50 0.44
C PHE A 388 9.54 19.18 1.10
N ASN A 389 8.55 18.53 0.49
CA ASN A 389 8.11 17.18 0.84
C ASN A 389 8.49 16.22 -0.30
N VAL A 390 9.14 15.12 0.01
CA VAL A 390 9.39 14.04 -0.96
C VAL A 390 8.09 13.27 -1.13
N ILE A 391 7.58 13.18 -2.35
CA ILE A 391 6.34 12.43 -2.65
C ILE A 391 6.61 11.14 -3.43
N SER A 392 7.73 11.05 -4.15
CA SER A 392 8.22 9.82 -4.78
C SER A 392 9.73 9.90 -5.07
N GLY A 393 10.35 8.77 -5.40
CA GLY A 393 11.74 8.72 -5.85
C GLY A 393 12.20 7.29 -6.13
N ALA A 394 13.44 7.14 -6.63
CA ALA A 394 14.05 5.85 -6.90
C ALA A 394 15.54 5.82 -6.54
N SER A 395 16.06 4.62 -6.28
CA SER A 395 17.46 4.34 -5.98
C SER A 395 18.07 3.36 -6.99
N SER A 396 19.39 3.45 -7.15
CA SER A 396 20.15 2.69 -8.16
C SER A 396 20.03 1.18 -8.04
N ASN A 397 19.89 0.63 -6.83
CA ASN A 397 19.79 -0.81 -6.59
C ASN A 397 18.44 -1.22 -5.97
N GLY A 398 17.75 -0.31 -5.27
CA GLY A 398 16.51 -0.62 -4.55
C GLY A 398 15.21 -0.36 -5.31
N GLY A 399 15.26 0.30 -6.47
CA GLY A 399 14.03 0.70 -7.17
C GLY A 399 13.33 1.87 -6.48
N GLU A 400 12.00 1.88 -6.43
CA GLU A 400 11.23 2.96 -5.79
C GLU A 400 11.59 3.13 -4.30
N LEU A 401 11.63 4.38 -3.82
CA LEU A 401 11.95 4.68 -2.42
C LEU A 401 10.75 4.39 -1.50
N CYS A 402 11.03 3.80 -0.34
CA CYS A 402 10.02 3.47 0.66
C CYS A 402 9.54 4.69 1.42
N GLU A 403 8.35 4.63 2.00
CA GLU A 403 7.85 5.69 2.88
C GLU A 403 8.85 6.00 3.99
N TYR A 404 9.10 7.29 4.20
CA TYR A 404 10.00 7.75 5.23
C TYR A 404 9.33 7.61 6.61
N VAL A 405 9.80 6.63 7.38
CA VAL A 405 9.43 6.50 8.79
C VAL A 405 10.36 7.39 9.63
N LYS A 406 9.83 8.52 10.09
CA LYS A 406 10.56 9.43 10.98
C LYS A 406 11.05 8.67 12.22
N PRO A 407 12.37 8.58 12.47
CA PRO A 407 12.87 7.83 13.61
C PRO A 407 12.32 8.45 14.90
N GLU A 408 11.73 7.61 15.76
CA GLU A 408 11.30 8.07 17.07
C GLU A 408 12.48 8.73 17.80
N PRO A 409 12.28 9.89 18.45
CA PRO A 409 13.35 10.56 19.17
C PRO A 409 13.81 9.68 20.34
N LYS A 410 14.78 8.80 20.09
CA LYS A 410 15.50 8.08 21.13
C LYS A 410 16.27 9.14 21.93
N CYS A 411 15.73 9.52 23.08
CA CYS A 411 16.44 10.29 24.07
C CYS A 411 17.65 9.46 24.54
N TYR A 412 18.78 9.59 23.86
CA TYR A 412 20.04 9.06 24.38
C TYR A 412 20.36 9.85 25.64
N ARG A 413 20.18 9.20 26.81
CA ARG A 413 20.77 9.66 28.07
C ARG A 413 22.29 9.61 27.93
N HIS A 414 22.88 10.61 27.29
CA HIS A 414 24.29 10.91 27.49
C HIS A 414 24.44 11.62 28.84
N TRP A 415 25.34 11.08 29.65
CA TRP A 415 25.65 11.56 31.00
C TRP A 415 26.05 13.05 31.03
N SER A 416 25.42 13.75 31.98
CA SER A 416 25.85 14.99 32.63
C SER A 416 26.24 16.18 31.74
N CYS A 417 25.26 16.99 31.36
CA CYS A 417 25.46 18.45 31.26
C CYS A 417 24.86 19.12 32.48
N LYS A 418 25.73 19.64 33.36
CA LYS A 418 25.38 20.28 34.64
C LYS A 418 24.71 21.65 34.50
N TYR A 419 24.45 22.12 33.29
CA TYR A 419 23.82 23.41 33.01
C TYR A 419 23.04 23.30 31.71
N TYR A 420 21.73 23.08 31.80
CA TYR A 420 20.66 23.65 30.95
C TYR A 420 19.38 22.88 31.28
N SER A 421 18.64 23.39 32.27
CA SER A 421 17.28 22.96 32.53
C SER A 421 16.36 23.68 31.55
N LYS A 422 15.69 22.90 30.68
CA LYS A 422 14.26 23.00 30.30
C LYS A 422 14.00 22.30 28.97
N CYS A 423 13.59 21.03 29.03
CA CYS A 423 12.55 20.54 28.11
C CYS A 423 11.22 20.95 28.76
N ARG A 424 10.49 21.91 28.17
CA ARG A 424 9.11 22.21 28.58
C ARG A 424 8.18 21.38 27.71
N TYR A 425 7.56 20.37 28.29
CA TYR A 425 6.33 19.78 27.76
C TYR A 425 5.18 20.76 28.00
N TYR A 426 4.48 21.15 26.93
CA TYR A 426 3.13 21.69 27.03
C TYR A 426 2.16 20.49 26.99
N SER A 427 1.54 20.17 28.13
CA SER A 427 0.35 19.31 28.14
C SER A 427 -0.86 20.21 27.93
N HIS A 428 -1.56 20.07 26.81
CA HIS A 428 -2.89 20.63 26.67
C HIS A 428 -3.90 19.72 27.38
N HIS A 429 -4.45 20.23 28.49
CA HIS A 429 -5.79 19.87 28.92
C HIS A 429 -6.78 20.71 28.13
N HIS A 430 -7.76 20.07 27.48
CA HIS A 430 -9.18 20.37 27.69
C HIS A 430 -10.06 19.23 27.20
#